data_AF-A0A9N9PJ94-F1
#
_entry.id   AF-A0A9N9PJ94-F1
#
_cell.length_a   1.000
_cell.length_b   1.000
_cell.length_c   1.000
_cell.angle_alpha   90.00
_cell.angle_beta   90.00
_cell.angle_gamma   90.00
#
_symmetry.space_group_name_H-M   'P 1'
#
loop_
_entity.id
_entity.type
_entity.pdbx_description
1 polymer ?
#
loop_
_entity_poly.entity_id
_entity_poly.type
_entity_poly.pdbx_seq_one_letter_code
_entity_poly.pdbx_strand_id
1 'polypeptide(L)'
;ICAKIEQKLERKDSGIVEINFPAGEPSNLKLCEDIHNVFNTEIIGDSLFINCNNGEKEIIHRKLANSVENQNQYWWTSNNNICIVRNNQYRPDVGVWFRFLTCPQRRMPITYTCSPPNI
;
A
#
# COMPACT_ATOMS: atom_id res chain seq x y z
N ILE A 1 7.24 -7.16 -15.96
CA ILE A 1 6.61 -5.87 -15.60
C ILE A 1 7.58 -4.86 -14.97
N CYS A 2 8.50 -5.24 -14.07
CA CYS A 2 9.41 -4.32 -13.36
C CYS A 2 10.22 -3.37 -14.26
N ALA A 3 10.85 -3.84 -15.33
CA ALA A 3 11.60 -2.97 -16.26
C ALA A 3 10.70 -1.89 -16.92
N LYS A 4 9.41 -2.18 -17.13
CA LYS A 4 8.42 -1.23 -17.65
C LYS A 4 8.03 -0.19 -16.58
N ILE A 5 8.09 -0.56 -15.30
CA ILE A 5 7.90 0.34 -14.17
C ILE A 5 9.05 1.34 -14.10
N GLU A 6 10.29 0.84 -14.08
CA GLU A 6 11.51 1.65 -14.02
C GLU A 6 11.56 2.67 -15.17
N GLN A 7 11.33 2.21 -16.41
CA GLN A 7 11.30 3.10 -17.57
C GLN A 7 10.24 4.20 -17.48
N LYS A 8 9.09 3.94 -16.85
CA LYS A 8 8.04 4.96 -16.66
C LYS A 8 8.38 5.95 -15.55
N LEU A 9 9.09 5.51 -14.51
CA LEU A 9 9.54 6.37 -13.41
C LEU A 9 10.63 7.36 -13.88
N GLU A 10 11.54 6.95 -14.75
CA GLU A 10 12.59 7.83 -15.29
C GLU A 10 12.07 9.00 -16.11
N ARG A 11 10.82 8.96 -16.58
CA ARG A 11 10.27 9.89 -17.57
C ARG A 11 9.27 10.90 -17.02
N LYS A 12 9.06 10.99 -15.69
CA LYS A 12 7.93 11.76 -15.14
C LYS A 12 8.23 12.58 -13.90
N ASP A 13 7.70 13.81 -13.91
CA ASP A 13 7.62 14.76 -12.80
C ASP A 13 6.28 14.71 -12.02
N SER A 14 5.39 13.76 -12.33
CA SER A 14 4.05 13.68 -11.73
C SER A 14 4.04 12.88 -10.42
N GLY A 15 3.26 13.31 -9.42
CA GLY A 15 3.16 12.65 -8.11
C GLY A 15 2.57 11.24 -8.11
N ILE A 16 1.90 10.80 -9.19
CA ILE A 16 1.34 9.45 -9.34
C ILE A 16 1.69 8.87 -10.72
N VAL A 17 2.14 7.61 -10.77
CA VAL A 17 2.41 6.88 -12.01
C VAL A 17 1.46 5.68 -12.12
N GLU A 18 0.65 5.66 -13.18
CA GLU A 18 -0.24 4.55 -13.52
C GLU A 18 0.36 3.63 -14.60
N ILE A 19 0.24 2.32 -14.39
CA ILE A 19 0.78 1.26 -15.26
C ILE A 19 -0.22 0.11 -15.33
N ASN A 20 -0.69 -0.21 -16.53
CA ASN A 20 -1.55 -1.38 -16.72
C ASN A 20 -0.73 -2.67 -16.57
N PHE A 21 -1.20 -3.56 -15.68
CA PHE A 21 -0.73 -4.92 -15.56
C PHE A 21 -1.12 -5.73 -16.80
N PRO A 22 -0.25 -6.64 -17.27
CA PRO A 22 -0.63 -7.68 -18.22
C PRO A 22 -1.72 -8.57 -17.62
N ALA A 23 -2.63 -9.05 -18.47
CA ALA A 23 -3.74 -9.90 -18.05
C ALA A 23 -3.25 -11.14 -17.27
N GLY A 24 -3.87 -11.41 -16.11
CA GLY A 24 -3.55 -12.56 -15.26
C GLY A 24 -2.38 -12.35 -14.29
N GLU A 25 -1.52 -11.34 -14.47
CA GLU A 25 -0.44 -11.05 -13.52
C GLU A 25 -0.91 -10.63 -12.10
N PRO A 26 -2.02 -9.89 -11.92
CA PRO A 26 -2.53 -9.54 -10.58
C PRO A 26 -2.92 -10.77 -9.73
N SER A 27 -3.13 -11.93 -10.34
CA SER A 27 -3.41 -13.19 -9.64
C SER A 27 -2.15 -13.85 -9.06
N ASN A 28 -0.97 -13.45 -9.51
CA ASN A 28 0.30 -13.93 -8.98
C ASN A 28 0.66 -13.14 -7.72
N LEU A 29 0.26 -13.65 -6.57
CA LEU A 29 0.47 -13.01 -5.26
C LEU A 29 1.95 -12.74 -4.96
N LYS A 30 2.86 -13.62 -5.41
CA LYS A 30 4.29 -13.44 -5.18
C LYS A 30 4.85 -12.27 -5.99
N LEU A 31 4.45 -12.17 -7.25
CA LEU A 31 4.80 -11.02 -8.10
C LEU A 31 4.25 -9.72 -7.50
N CYS A 32 3.01 -9.72 -7.02
CA CYS A 32 2.42 -8.55 -6.37
C CYS A 32 3.22 -8.14 -5.12
N GLU A 33 3.61 -9.09 -4.28
CA GLU A 33 4.43 -8.85 -3.09
C GLU A 33 5.77 -8.21 -3.43
N ASP A 34 6.47 -8.75 -4.43
CA ASP A 34 7.77 -8.22 -4.85
C ASP A 34 7.63 -6.79 -5.40
N ILE A 35 6.56 -6.53 -6.16
CA ILE A 35 6.27 -5.19 -6.70
C ILE A 35 5.95 -4.19 -5.57
N HIS A 36 5.12 -4.56 -4.60
CA HIS A 36 4.81 -3.71 -3.44
C HIS A 36 6.05 -3.34 -2.65
N ASN A 37 6.93 -4.31 -2.44
CA ASN A 37 8.15 -4.12 -1.66
C ASN A 37 9.18 -3.23 -2.36
N VAL A 38 9.26 -3.30 -3.70
CA VAL A 38 10.23 -2.52 -4.47
C VAL A 38 9.70 -1.12 -4.79
N PHE A 39 8.42 -0.99 -5.13
CA PHE A 39 7.88 0.24 -5.75
C PHE A 39 6.83 0.97 -4.93
N ASN A 40 6.44 0.48 -3.74
CA ASN A 40 5.47 1.14 -2.85
C ASN A 40 4.14 1.48 -3.57
N THR A 41 3.45 0.45 -4.05
CA THR A 41 2.36 0.59 -5.04
C THR A 41 0.98 0.30 -4.49
N GLU A 42 -0.05 0.64 -5.25
CA GLU A 42 -1.40 0.10 -5.13
C GLU A 42 -1.76 -0.66 -6.40
N ILE A 43 -2.51 -1.75 -6.26
CA ILE A 43 -3.01 -2.55 -7.40
C ILE A 43 -4.53 -2.54 -7.35
N ILE A 44 -5.16 -1.88 -8.32
CA ILE A 44 -6.61 -1.69 -8.37
C ILE A 44 -7.09 -2.21 -9.73
N GLY A 45 -7.88 -3.27 -9.71
CA GLY A 45 -8.21 -4.03 -10.91
C GLY A 45 -6.94 -4.51 -11.62
N ASP A 46 -6.81 -4.16 -12.89
CA ASP A 46 -5.65 -4.49 -13.73
C ASP A 46 -4.64 -3.33 -13.83
N SER A 47 -4.71 -2.34 -12.94
CA SER A 47 -3.81 -1.18 -12.94
C SER A 47 -2.96 -1.12 -11.66
N LEU A 48 -1.70 -0.75 -11.85
CA LEU A 48 -0.73 -0.44 -10.81
C LEU A 48 -0.56 1.07 -10.70
N PHE A 49 -0.65 1.56 -9.48
CA PHE A 49 -0.45 2.96 -9.14
C PHE A 49 0.77 3.09 -8.23
N ILE A 50 1.70 3.95 -8.59
CA ILE A 50 2.90 4.25 -7.80
C ILE A 50 2.75 5.66 -7.25
N ASN A 51 2.78 5.80 -5.93
CA ASN A 51 2.73 7.08 -5.26
C ASN A 51 4.15 7.55 -4.98
N CYS A 52 4.55 8.66 -5.59
CA CYS A 52 5.87 9.25 -5.38
C CYS A 52 5.86 10.06 -4.08
N ASN A 53 6.14 9.41 -2.96
CA ASN A 53 6.24 10.07 -1.66
C ASN A 53 7.52 10.92 -1.58
N ASN A 54 7.40 12.16 -1.11
CA ASN A 54 8.55 12.98 -0.73
C ASN A 54 8.76 12.93 0.81
N GLY A 55 9.91 13.40 1.28
CA GLY A 55 10.23 13.35 2.71
C GLY A 55 9.27 14.17 3.59
N GLU A 56 8.69 15.26 3.07
CA GLU A 56 7.70 16.05 3.79
C GLU A 56 6.40 15.27 4.04
N LYS A 57 5.94 14.54 3.02
CA LYS A 57 4.78 13.66 3.10
C LYS A 57 5.00 12.55 4.13
N GLU A 58 6.19 11.95 4.17
CA GLU A 58 6.55 10.94 5.17
C GLU A 58 6.51 11.51 6.60
N ILE A 59 7.00 12.74 6.81
CA ILE A 59 6.93 13.41 8.11
C ILE A 59 5.48 13.58 8.56
N ILE A 60 4.58 13.98 7.66
CA ILE A 60 3.15 14.14 7.97
C ILE A 60 2.53 12.79 8.33
N HIS A 61 2.77 11.74 7.54
CA HIS A 61 2.21 10.41 7.81
C HIS A 61 2.63 9.88 9.17
N ARG A 62 3.93 10.02 9.51
CA ARG A 62 4.45 9.61 10.81
C ARG A 62 3.80 10.40 11.96
N LYS A 63 3.67 11.72 11.82
CA LYS A 63 3.03 12.56 12.84
C LYS A 63 1.56 12.19 13.05
N LEU A 64 0.83 11.95 11.96
CA LEU A 64 -0.56 11.53 12.00
C LEU A 64 -0.70 10.15 12.67
N ALA A 65 0.10 9.17 12.25
CA ALA A 65 0.09 7.83 12.84
C ALA A 65 0.33 7.88 14.36
N ASN A 66 1.38 8.58 14.80
CA ASN A 66 1.69 8.76 16.21
C ASN A 66 0.56 9.48 16.98
N SER A 67 -0.07 10.48 16.36
CA SER A 67 -1.18 11.19 16.97
C SER A 67 -2.38 10.28 17.22
N VAL A 68 -2.70 9.39 16.27
CA VAL A 68 -3.83 8.47 16.39
C VAL A 68 -3.53 7.36 17.40
N GLU A 69 -2.32 6.78 17.38
CA GLU A 69 -1.90 5.80 18.40
C GLU A 69 -2.01 6.36 19.83
N ASN A 70 -1.65 7.64 20.01
CA ASN A 70 -1.77 8.31 21.30
C ASN A 70 -3.22 8.58 21.74
N GLN A 71 -4.16 8.70 20.80
CA GLN A 71 -5.58 8.87 21.12
C GLN A 71 -6.20 7.59 21.66
N ASN A 72 -5.83 6.43 21.09
CA ASN A 72 -6.35 5.14 21.54
C ASN A 72 -5.36 4.00 21.28
N GLN A 73 -4.82 3.46 22.36
CA GLN A 73 -3.82 2.39 22.34
C GLN A 73 -4.39 1.04 21.86
N TYR A 74 -5.71 0.89 21.83
CA TYR A 74 -6.37 -0.32 21.33
C TYR A 74 -6.53 -0.31 19.80
N TRP A 75 -6.34 0.84 19.17
CA TRP A 75 -6.33 0.94 17.72
C TRP A 75 -4.97 0.54 17.18
N TRP A 76 -4.98 -0.20 16.08
CA TRP A 76 -3.77 -0.46 15.32
C TRP A 76 -3.64 0.58 14.22
N THR A 77 -2.53 1.30 14.20
CA THR A 77 -2.25 2.34 13.20
C THR A 77 -1.02 1.94 12.41
N SER A 78 -1.01 2.22 11.11
CA SER A 78 0.16 2.00 10.27
C SER A 78 0.19 2.96 9.10
N ASN A 79 1.36 3.53 8.82
CA ASN A 79 1.62 4.39 7.67
C ASN A 79 2.31 3.66 6.51
N ASN A 80 2.41 2.33 6.57
CA ASN A 80 3.13 1.54 5.57
C ASN A 80 2.58 0.11 5.43
N ASN A 81 1.25 -0.03 5.48
CA ASN A 81 0.59 -1.32 5.39
C ASN A 81 -0.13 -1.51 4.06
N ILE A 82 -0.17 -2.75 3.57
CA ILE A 82 -0.98 -3.15 2.43
C ILE A 82 -2.31 -3.67 2.95
N CYS A 83 -3.42 -3.32 2.30
CA CYS A 83 -4.71 -3.93 2.60
C CYS A 83 -5.49 -4.35 1.36
N ILE A 84 -5.95 -5.60 1.36
CA ILE A 84 -6.80 -6.11 0.30
C ILE A 84 -8.27 -5.83 0.62
N VAL A 85 -8.91 -5.05 -0.24
CA VAL A 85 -10.35 -4.75 -0.15
C VAL A 85 -10.97 -5.03 -1.51
N ARG A 86 -11.94 -5.96 -1.56
CA ARG A 86 -12.64 -6.35 -2.80
C ARG A 86 -11.68 -6.66 -3.97
N ASN A 87 -10.64 -7.47 -3.68
CA ASN A 87 -9.56 -7.86 -4.62
C ASN A 87 -8.62 -6.75 -5.09
N ASN A 88 -8.78 -5.53 -4.60
CA ASN A 88 -7.81 -4.45 -4.81
C ASN A 88 -6.82 -4.42 -3.65
N GLN A 89 -5.54 -4.22 -3.96
CA GLN A 89 -4.44 -4.14 -3.00
C GLN A 89 -4.10 -2.67 -2.78
N TYR A 90 -4.68 -2.08 -1.74
CA TYR A 90 -4.47 -0.69 -1.37
C TYR A 90 -3.27 -0.53 -0.45
N ARG A 91 -2.71 0.68 -0.42
CA ARG A 91 -1.62 1.06 0.48
C ARG A 91 -1.89 2.48 0.98
N PRO A 92 -2.74 2.63 2.02
CA PRO A 92 -3.08 3.93 2.56
C PRO A 92 -1.85 4.66 3.08
N ASP A 93 -1.85 5.98 2.94
CA ASP A 93 -0.82 6.87 3.50
C ASP A 93 -0.72 6.72 5.03
N VAL A 94 -1.87 6.64 5.70
CA VAL A 94 -2.03 6.18 7.08
C VAL A 94 -3.33 5.41 7.15
N GLY A 95 -3.30 4.19 7.67
CA GLY A 95 -4.50 3.42 7.99
C GLY A 95 -4.65 3.25 9.50
N VAL A 96 -5.89 3.33 9.97
CA VAL A 96 -6.26 3.10 11.38
C VAL A 96 -7.28 1.99 11.45
N TRP A 97 -7.07 1.04 12.34
CA TRP A 97 -7.99 -0.08 12.57
C TRP A 97 -8.41 -0.09 14.04
N PHE A 98 -9.71 -0.01 14.29
CA PHE A 98 -10.25 -0.04 15.65
C PHE A 98 -10.06 -1.41 16.34
N ARG A 99 -9.67 -2.42 15.57
CA ARG A 99 -9.26 -3.73 16.06
C ARG A 99 -7.84 -4.00 15.61
N PHE A 100 -7.07 -4.63 16.49
CA PHE A 100 -5.72 -5.04 16.17
C PHE A 100 -5.73 -6.10 15.06
N LEU A 101 -4.95 -5.88 13.99
CA LEU A 101 -4.83 -6.87 12.92
C LEU A 101 -4.11 -8.13 13.42
N THR A 102 -4.57 -9.29 12.95
CA THR A 102 -3.97 -10.57 13.31
C THR A 102 -2.52 -10.66 12.84
N CYS A 103 -1.71 -11.54 13.45
CA CYS A 103 -0.31 -11.74 13.04
C CYS A 103 -0.17 -12.10 11.55
N PRO A 104 -0.99 -13.01 10.97
CA PRO A 104 -0.94 -13.30 9.53
C PRO A 104 -1.26 -12.08 8.65
N GLN A 105 -2.28 -11.29 9.00
CA GLN A 105 -2.64 -10.07 8.25
C GLN A 105 -1.52 -9.03 8.25
N ARG A 106 -0.76 -8.90 9.35
CA ARG A 106 0.36 -7.96 9.44
C ARG A 106 1.62 -8.44 8.72
N ARG A 107 1.85 -9.76 8.68
CA ARG A 107 3.08 -10.33 8.10
C ARG A 107 2.93 -10.72 6.64
N MET A 108 1.71 -11.02 6.19
CA MET A 108 1.39 -11.51 4.86
C MET A 108 0.08 -10.87 4.35
N PRO A 109 0.00 -9.53 4.29
CA PRO A 109 -1.25 -8.80 3.99
C PRO A 109 -1.84 -9.09 2.60
N ILE A 110 -1.01 -9.55 1.66
CA ILE A 110 -1.45 -9.92 0.31
C ILE A 110 -2.12 -11.30 0.29
N THR A 111 -1.69 -12.21 1.17
CA THR A 111 -2.28 -13.54 1.28
C THR A 111 -3.47 -13.53 2.24
N TYR A 112 -3.35 -12.79 3.34
CA TYR A 112 -4.36 -12.69 4.39
C TYR A 112 -5.00 -11.30 4.36
N THR A 113 -6.18 -11.25 3.76
CA THR A 113 -6.98 -10.02 3.65
C THR A 113 -7.21 -9.38 5.02
N CYS A 114 -7.03 -8.07 5.11
CA CYS A 114 -7.44 -7.27 6.26
C CYS A 114 -8.81 -6.62 6.01
N SER A 115 -9.47 -6.23 7.11
CA SER A 115 -10.58 -5.29 6.99
C SER A 115 -10.07 -3.96 6.44
N PRO A 116 -10.86 -3.21 5.67
CA PRO A 116 -10.54 -1.83 5.34
C PRO A 116 -10.19 -1.04 6.61
N PRO A 117 -9.26 -0.06 6.54
CA PRO A 117 -9.04 0.85 7.65
C PRO A 117 -10.33 1.63 7.95
N ASN A 118 -10.53 1.95 9.22
CA ASN A 118 -11.62 2.78 9.73
C ASN A 118 -11.39 4.27 9.45
N ILE A 119 -10.12 4.68 9.36
CA ILE A 119 -9.66 6.04 9.03
C ILE A 119 -8.49 5.90 8.07
#